data_AF-A0A0C2GJS3-F1
#
_entry.id   AF-A0A0C2GJS3-F1
#
_cell.length_a   1.000
_cell.length_b   1.000
_cell.length_c   1.000
_cell.angle_alpha   90.00
_cell.angle_beta   90.00
_cell.angle_gamma   90.00
#
_symmetry.space_group_name_H-M   'P 1'
#
loop_
_entity.id
_entity.type
_entity.pdbx_description
1 polymer ?
#
loop_
_entity_poly.entity_id
_entity_poly.type
_entity_poly.pdbx_seq_one_letter_code
_entity_poly.pdbx_strand_id
1 'polypeptide(L)'
;MDVICPHCQAKKFRGESPGMCCSSGKMTSFGTTATVQETGFMPTFKVKGQIYHRIVSLLPLPDENPRFLQIYFTGDEEQQVDQRCEKITGTRRNIVLNLQRMFHQHNSLVRLFKTSLKRMPTDEYKIVIRADKRPAGEHERRFNAPTVNEVAVVMVGEDFDRRDIIIQKRNDSLQRISETHRSYDALQYPVMFWEGEDGYHFNLKQTDPRTGSLTSKKISAKDFYASRIMIRDASSNHLLKCRQLFHQFIVDMYAKIESERLLYIRLNQRKLRVDDYIHLRDAVANDGNPTDVGRLVILPATFTGSPRHMHEYAQDAMLYVRTCGRLTYSFHVQSGMD
;
A
#
# COMPACT_ATOMS: atom_id res chain seq x y z
N MET A 1 5.73 -16.67 -13.76
CA MET A 1 5.54 -15.36 -13.08
C MET A 1 5.35 -14.18 -14.03
N ASP A 2 6.30 -13.44 -14.65
CA ASP A 2 7.78 -13.52 -14.67
C ASP A 2 8.48 -12.14 -14.77
N VAL A 3 7.73 -11.03 -14.89
CA VAL A 3 8.33 -9.70 -15.16
C VAL A 3 9.01 -9.14 -13.91
N ILE A 4 10.25 -9.54 -13.70
CA ILE A 4 11.16 -8.92 -12.75
C ILE A 4 11.72 -7.64 -13.38
N CYS A 5 11.87 -6.56 -12.62
CA CYS A 5 12.53 -5.36 -13.12
C CYS A 5 14.02 -5.64 -13.38
N PRO A 6 14.54 -5.48 -14.61
CA PRO A 6 15.97 -5.69 -14.86
C PRO A 6 16.87 -4.68 -14.13
N HIS A 7 16.32 -3.54 -13.67
CA HIS A 7 17.08 -2.47 -13.00
C HIS A 7 16.99 -2.47 -11.46
N CYS A 8 15.99 -3.13 -10.87
CA CYS A 8 15.80 -3.13 -9.41
C CYS A 8 15.24 -4.42 -8.80
N GLN A 9 15.02 -5.46 -9.62
CA GLN A 9 14.50 -6.77 -9.21
C GLN A 9 13.11 -6.78 -8.52
N ALA A 10 12.39 -5.65 -8.48
CA ALA A 10 10.96 -5.66 -8.10
C ALA A 10 10.15 -6.57 -9.02
N LYS A 11 9.13 -7.23 -8.46
CA LYS A 11 8.07 -7.84 -9.25
C LYS A 11 7.24 -6.72 -9.90
N LYS A 12 7.19 -6.67 -11.23
CA LYS A 12 6.38 -5.74 -12.01
C LYS A 12 5.06 -6.38 -12.45
N PHE A 13 4.11 -5.56 -12.88
CA PHE A 13 2.95 -6.09 -13.62
C PHE A 13 3.31 -6.45 -15.07
N ARG A 14 2.61 -7.44 -15.63
CA ARG A 14 2.63 -7.73 -17.06
C ARG A 14 1.95 -6.58 -17.79
N GLY A 15 2.69 -5.81 -18.58
CA GLY A 15 2.22 -4.56 -19.19
C GLY A 15 2.53 -3.27 -18.40
N GLU A 16 3.17 -3.36 -17.23
CA GLU A 16 3.79 -2.17 -16.62
C GLU A 16 4.96 -1.72 -17.50
N SER A 17 4.96 -0.45 -17.91
CA SER A 17 6.00 0.12 -18.78
C SER A 17 7.40 -0.25 -18.28
N PRO A 18 8.33 -0.69 -19.16
CA PRO A 18 9.68 -1.05 -18.76
C PRO A 18 10.33 0.07 -17.92
N GLY A 19 10.53 -0.24 -16.65
CA GLY A 19 11.15 0.68 -15.70
C GLY A 19 10.17 1.50 -14.87
N MET A 20 8.84 1.34 -14.92
CA MET A 20 7.91 2.22 -14.18
C MET A 20 8.17 2.28 -12.65
N CYS A 21 8.54 1.14 -12.05
CA CYS A 21 9.02 1.08 -10.66
C CYS A 21 10.30 1.88 -10.38
N CYS A 22 11.15 2.09 -11.39
CA CYS A 22 12.33 2.96 -11.35
C CYS A 22 12.05 4.38 -11.87
N SER A 23 10.99 4.57 -12.68
CA SER A 23 10.74 5.80 -13.42
C SER A 23 9.86 6.82 -12.71
N SER A 24 8.96 6.33 -11.86
CA SER A 24 8.10 7.21 -11.06
C SER A 24 8.79 7.68 -9.77
N GLY A 25 10.12 7.47 -9.66
CA GLY A 25 10.89 7.79 -8.45
C GLY A 25 10.54 6.93 -7.23
N LYS A 26 9.91 5.76 -7.40
CA LYS A 26 9.39 4.97 -6.28
C LYS A 26 10.54 4.58 -5.34
N MET A 27 10.40 4.90 -4.05
CA MET A 27 11.39 4.57 -3.03
C MET A 27 11.27 3.11 -2.56
N THR A 28 10.13 2.49 -2.84
CA THR A 28 9.77 1.14 -2.43
C THR A 28 9.51 0.22 -3.62
N SER A 29 9.74 -1.08 -3.41
CA SER A 29 9.34 -2.11 -4.36
C SER A 29 7.87 -2.44 -4.18
N PHE A 30 7.15 -2.66 -5.29
CA PHE A 30 5.81 -3.26 -5.29
C PHE A 30 5.91 -4.80 -5.33
N GLY A 31 4.97 -5.50 -4.70
CA GLY A 31 4.93 -6.96 -4.70
C GLY A 31 3.54 -7.53 -4.42
N THR A 32 3.36 -8.78 -4.84
CA THR A 32 2.16 -9.58 -4.59
C THR A 32 2.55 -11.01 -4.17
N THR A 33 1.69 -11.68 -3.42
CA THR A 33 1.80 -13.12 -3.10
C THR A 33 1.73 -13.97 -4.38
N ALA A 34 0.67 -13.81 -5.18
CA ALA A 34 0.47 -14.52 -6.45
C ALA A 34 -0.32 -13.68 -7.48
N THR A 35 -0.13 -14.00 -8.76
CA THR A 35 -0.87 -13.43 -9.87
C THR A 35 -1.64 -14.54 -10.57
N VAL A 36 -2.90 -14.29 -10.93
CA VAL A 36 -3.67 -15.24 -11.74
C VAL A 36 -3.41 -14.90 -13.20
N GLN A 37 -3.07 -15.91 -14.00
CA GLN A 37 -3.00 -15.80 -15.45
C GLN A 37 -3.99 -16.81 -16.04
N GLU A 38 -4.87 -16.31 -16.91
CA GLU A 38 -5.79 -17.13 -17.70
C GLU A 38 -5.26 -17.24 -19.13
N THR A 39 -5.57 -18.34 -19.80
CA THR A 39 -5.16 -18.59 -21.19
C THR A 39 -6.02 -17.76 -22.15
N GLY A 40 -5.38 -16.87 -22.91
CA GLY A 40 -6.04 -16.02 -23.91
C GLY A 40 -5.76 -14.53 -23.71
N PHE A 41 -6.66 -13.68 -24.22
CA PHE A 41 -6.59 -12.23 -24.03
C PHE A 41 -7.17 -11.84 -22.67
N MET A 42 -6.30 -11.34 -21.78
CA MET A 42 -6.65 -10.94 -20.42
C MET A 42 -6.58 -9.41 -20.29
N PRO A 43 -7.69 -8.67 -20.49
CA PRO A 43 -7.69 -7.20 -20.41
C PRO A 43 -7.63 -6.67 -18.96
N THR A 44 -7.91 -7.53 -17.97
CA THR A 44 -8.02 -7.17 -16.55
C THR A 44 -6.96 -7.89 -15.71
N PHE A 45 -6.28 -7.13 -14.86
CA PHE A 45 -5.24 -7.66 -13.98
C PHE A 45 -5.85 -8.37 -12.77
N LYS A 46 -5.47 -9.64 -12.54
CA LYS A 46 -5.97 -10.49 -11.44
C LYS A 46 -4.85 -10.84 -10.44
N VAL A 47 -5.09 -10.55 -9.16
CA VAL A 47 -4.17 -10.81 -8.04
C VAL A 47 -4.77 -11.85 -7.10
N LYS A 48 -3.95 -12.79 -6.61
CA LYS A 48 -4.31 -13.74 -5.56
C LYS A 48 -3.40 -13.51 -4.34
N GLY A 49 -4.00 -13.30 -3.17
CA GLY A 49 -3.28 -13.00 -1.92
C GLY A 49 -2.99 -11.51 -1.72
N GLN A 50 -1.95 -11.18 -0.95
CA GLN A 50 -1.69 -9.82 -0.47
C GLN A 50 -0.78 -9.03 -1.40
N ILE A 51 -1.10 -7.76 -1.58
CA ILE A 51 -0.17 -6.74 -2.09
C ILE A 51 0.68 -6.25 -0.91
N TYR A 52 1.96 -6.00 -1.16
CA TYR A 52 2.89 -5.50 -0.14
C TYR A 52 3.97 -4.60 -0.75
N HIS A 53 4.39 -3.58 -0.01
CA HIS A 53 5.57 -2.77 -0.33
C HIS A 53 6.77 -3.23 0.49
N ARG A 54 7.97 -3.14 -0.09
CA ARG A 54 9.23 -3.33 0.64
C ARG A 54 10.21 -2.19 0.39
N ILE A 55 11.01 -1.87 1.40
CA ILE A 55 12.07 -0.87 1.37
C ILE A 55 13.44 -1.55 1.52
N VAL A 56 14.45 -0.93 0.92
CA VAL A 56 15.87 -1.30 1.02
C VAL A 56 16.58 -0.40 2.04
N SER A 57 17.79 -0.80 2.41
CA SER A 57 18.78 0.08 3.05
C SER A 57 19.06 1.34 2.23
N LEU A 58 19.54 2.40 2.88
CA LEU A 58 19.75 3.73 2.26
C LEU A 58 20.85 3.73 1.19
N LEU A 59 21.87 2.89 1.37
CA LEU A 59 23.01 2.71 0.47
C LEU A 59 23.09 1.25 0.04
N PRO A 60 23.58 0.96 -1.18
CA PRO A 60 23.87 -0.39 -1.59
C PRO A 60 24.99 -1.01 -0.75
N LEU A 61 25.07 -2.35 -0.79
CA LEU A 61 26.27 -3.08 -0.37
C LEU A 61 27.47 -2.68 -1.25
N PRO A 62 28.72 -2.92 -0.82
CA PRO A 62 29.88 -2.83 -1.69
C PRO A 62 29.64 -3.63 -2.99
N ASP A 63 30.07 -3.06 -4.11
CA ASP A 63 29.98 -3.64 -5.45
C ASP A 63 28.57 -3.94 -6.00
N GLU A 64 27.50 -3.55 -5.28
CA GLU A 64 26.13 -3.61 -5.78
C GLU A 64 25.66 -2.33 -6.49
N ASN A 65 24.87 -2.52 -7.55
CA ASN A 65 24.17 -1.42 -8.21
C ASN A 65 23.04 -0.86 -7.33
N PRO A 66 22.87 0.48 -7.22
CA PRO A 66 21.84 1.09 -6.37
C PRO A 66 20.41 0.84 -6.89
N ARG A 67 19.52 0.44 -5.98
CA ARG A 67 18.12 0.06 -6.21
C ARG A 67 17.15 0.96 -5.41
N PHE A 68 16.00 1.30 -6.01
CA PHE A 68 14.91 2.10 -5.39
C PHE A 68 15.41 3.38 -4.70
N LEU A 69 15.16 3.53 -3.39
CA LEU A 69 15.59 4.63 -2.54
C LEU A 69 17.09 4.98 -2.66
N GLN A 70 17.95 3.99 -2.88
CA GLN A 70 19.40 4.18 -2.97
C GLN A 70 19.81 5.11 -4.13
N ILE A 71 19.00 5.16 -5.20
CA ILE A 71 19.22 6.02 -6.38
C ILE A 71 19.00 7.51 -6.05
N TYR A 72 18.47 7.85 -4.87
CA TYR A 72 18.37 9.24 -4.38
C TYR A 72 19.61 9.73 -3.62
N PHE A 73 20.56 8.84 -3.29
CA PHE A 73 21.68 9.16 -2.39
C PHE A 73 23.02 8.57 -2.81
N THR A 74 23.08 7.79 -3.89
CA THR A 74 24.32 7.17 -4.40
C THR A 74 24.89 8.00 -5.54
N GLY A 75 26.10 8.54 -5.38
CA GLY A 75 26.74 9.44 -6.35
C GLY A 75 26.40 10.92 -6.16
N ASP A 76 26.95 11.78 -7.02
CA ASP A 76 26.64 13.22 -7.05
C ASP A 76 25.27 13.53 -7.69
N GLU A 77 24.89 14.80 -7.76
CA GLU A 77 23.58 15.22 -8.29
C GLU A 77 23.38 14.78 -9.75
N GLU A 78 24.41 14.87 -10.58
CA GLU A 78 24.36 14.59 -12.00
C GLU A 78 24.35 13.06 -12.22
N GLN A 79 25.23 12.31 -11.53
CA GLN A 79 25.25 10.84 -11.54
C GLN A 79 23.91 10.24 -11.14
N GLN A 80 23.23 10.79 -10.12
CA GLN A 80 21.91 10.33 -9.70
C GLN A 80 20.83 10.55 -10.77
N VAL A 81 20.94 11.62 -11.57
CA VAL A 81 20.04 11.88 -12.70
C VAL A 81 20.35 10.94 -13.85
N ASP A 82 21.63 10.74 -14.18
CA ASP A 82 22.06 9.87 -15.27
C ASP A 82 21.68 8.42 -15.01
N GLN A 83 21.95 7.89 -13.81
CA GLN A 83 21.48 6.56 -13.40
C GLN A 83 19.96 6.37 -13.50
N ARG A 84 19.16 7.43 -13.34
CA ARG A 84 17.71 7.35 -13.57
C ARG A 84 17.39 7.38 -15.05
N CYS A 85 18.03 8.24 -15.83
CA CYS A 85 17.81 8.32 -17.27
C CYS A 85 18.22 7.03 -18.01
N GLU A 86 19.31 6.37 -17.59
CA GLU A 86 19.73 5.06 -18.10
C GLU A 86 18.70 3.95 -17.83
N LYS A 87 18.08 3.97 -16.64
CA LYS A 87 17.06 2.99 -16.21
C LYS A 87 15.67 3.24 -16.84
N ILE A 88 15.51 4.29 -17.64
CA ILE A 88 14.21 4.72 -18.19
C ILE A 88 14.36 5.29 -19.61
N THR A 89 14.11 4.46 -20.62
CA THR A 89 14.08 4.92 -22.02
C THR A 89 13.04 6.03 -22.22
N GLY A 90 13.45 7.16 -22.80
CA GLY A 90 12.57 8.27 -23.16
C GLY A 90 12.41 9.39 -22.13
N THR A 91 13.08 9.34 -20.97
CA THR A 91 13.10 10.48 -20.03
C THR A 91 13.96 11.63 -20.52
N ARG A 92 13.48 12.87 -20.35
CA ARG A 92 14.28 14.07 -20.59
C ARG A 92 15.08 14.42 -19.33
N ARG A 93 16.42 14.39 -19.44
CA ARG A 93 17.38 14.62 -18.34
C ARG A 93 17.08 15.86 -17.51
N ASN A 94 16.76 16.98 -18.16
CA ASN A 94 16.42 18.25 -17.52
C ASN A 94 15.16 18.18 -16.63
N ILE A 95 14.14 17.42 -17.03
CA ILE A 95 12.93 17.20 -16.21
C ILE A 95 13.27 16.36 -14.98
N VAL A 96 14.09 15.31 -15.14
CA VAL A 96 14.53 14.45 -14.03
C VAL A 96 15.36 15.24 -13.00
N LEU A 97 16.27 16.10 -13.46
CA LEU A 97 17.06 17.00 -12.62
C LEU A 97 16.18 18.01 -11.86
N ASN A 98 15.21 18.64 -12.53
CA ASN A 98 14.29 19.58 -11.90
C ASN A 98 13.42 18.89 -10.83
N LEU A 99 12.90 17.68 -11.11
CA LEU A 99 12.16 16.89 -10.12
C LEU A 99 13.05 16.47 -8.94
N GLN A 100 14.30 16.07 -9.18
CA GLN A 100 15.26 15.75 -8.12
C GLN A 100 15.50 16.94 -7.19
N ARG A 101 15.77 18.12 -7.74
CA ARG A 101 15.97 19.36 -6.97
C ARG A 101 14.73 19.72 -6.15
N MET A 102 13.54 19.68 -6.77
CA MET A 102 12.25 19.88 -6.10
C MET A 102 12.08 18.90 -4.93
N PHE A 103 12.36 17.60 -5.11
CA PHE A 103 12.26 16.62 -4.03
C PHE A 103 13.27 16.89 -2.91
N HIS A 104 14.54 17.22 -3.20
CA HIS A 104 15.50 17.54 -2.15
C HIS A 104 15.13 18.79 -1.33
N GLN A 105 14.44 19.75 -1.94
CA GLN A 105 14.01 21.00 -1.29
C GLN A 105 12.71 20.83 -0.47
N HIS A 106 11.70 20.17 -1.05
CA HIS A 106 10.35 20.13 -0.51
C HIS A 106 9.94 18.79 0.10
N ASN A 107 10.48 17.66 -0.36
CA ASN A 107 10.05 16.35 0.12
C ASN A 107 10.62 16.06 1.51
N SER A 108 9.74 15.99 2.50
CA SER A 108 10.07 15.74 3.91
C SER A 108 10.80 14.39 4.12
N LEU A 109 10.41 13.34 3.40
CA LEU A 109 11.06 12.02 3.47
C LEU A 109 12.46 12.05 2.85
N VAL A 110 12.65 12.69 1.68
CA VAL A 110 14.00 12.84 1.09
C VAL A 110 14.93 13.63 2.02
N ARG A 111 14.42 14.72 2.62
CA ARG A 111 15.17 15.52 3.59
C ARG A 111 15.52 14.70 4.84
N LEU A 112 14.57 13.90 5.34
CA LEU A 112 14.81 12.99 6.45
C LEU A 112 15.94 12.01 6.15
N PHE A 113 15.86 11.27 5.04
CA PHE A 113 16.89 10.30 4.65
C PHE A 113 18.26 10.95 4.44
N LYS A 114 18.31 12.11 3.76
CA LYS A 114 19.55 12.87 3.54
C LYS A 114 20.17 13.39 4.83
N THR A 115 19.36 13.81 5.80
CA THR A 115 19.84 14.25 7.12
C THR A 115 20.31 13.07 7.97
N SER A 116 19.58 11.96 7.97
CA SER A 116 19.94 10.75 8.73
C SER A 116 21.21 10.09 8.18
N LEU A 117 21.40 10.01 6.85
CA LEU A 117 22.64 9.52 6.24
C LEU A 117 23.89 10.25 6.75
N LYS A 118 23.80 11.58 6.94
CA LYS A 118 24.88 12.40 7.51
C LYS A 118 25.13 12.15 9.01
N ARG A 119 24.16 11.54 9.72
CA ARG A 119 24.18 11.28 11.17
C ARG A 119 24.47 9.81 11.53
N MET A 120 24.65 8.92 10.55
CA MET A 120 24.91 7.50 10.76
C MET A 120 26.40 7.19 10.50
N PRO A 121 27.27 7.17 11.53
CA PRO A 121 28.68 6.87 11.36
C PRO A 121 28.90 5.40 10.95
N THR A 122 28.33 4.44 11.69
CA THR A 122 28.42 3.00 11.39
C THR A 122 27.14 2.47 10.75
N ASP A 123 27.20 1.24 10.20
CA ASP A 123 26.05 0.58 9.56
C ASP A 123 25.08 -0.07 10.59
N GLU A 124 25.43 -0.06 11.88
CA GLU A 124 24.61 -0.54 13.01
C GLU A 124 23.42 0.38 13.32
N TYR A 125 23.54 1.68 13.00
CA TYR A 125 22.49 2.66 13.23
C TYR A 125 21.26 2.34 12.39
N LYS A 126 20.09 2.56 12.99
CA LYS A 126 18.78 2.36 12.37
C LYS A 126 18.00 3.68 12.37
N ILE A 127 17.43 4.05 11.23
CA ILE A 127 16.37 5.06 11.14
C ILE A 127 15.05 4.35 11.39
N VAL A 128 14.27 4.84 12.35
CA VAL A 128 12.91 4.32 12.60
C VAL A 128 11.89 5.39 12.24
N ILE A 129 11.16 5.23 11.14
CA ILE A 129 9.97 6.05 10.86
C ILE A 129 8.81 5.46 11.65
N ARG A 130 8.29 6.23 12.61
CA ARG A 130 7.24 5.75 13.52
C ARG A 130 5.87 5.74 12.82
N ALA A 131 5.16 4.62 12.93
CA ALA A 131 3.85 4.42 12.32
C ALA A 131 2.76 5.33 12.93
N ASP A 132 2.87 5.60 14.23
CA ASP A 132 1.99 6.49 14.99
C ASP A 132 2.74 7.76 15.39
N LYS A 133 2.80 8.74 14.47
CA LYS A 133 3.24 10.09 14.80
C LYS A 133 2.26 10.70 15.81
N ARG A 134 2.75 11.11 16.98
CA ARG A 134 2.02 12.06 17.84
C ARG A 134 1.99 13.44 17.14
N PRO A 135 0.82 14.09 16.99
CA PRO A 135 0.75 15.43 16.39
C PRO A 135 1.63 16.43 17.16
N ALA A 136 2.19 17.40 16.43
CA ALA A 136 2.98 18.47 17.05
C ALA A 136 2.10 19.24 18.05
N GLY A 137 2.46 19.22 19.33
CA GLY A 137 1.74 19.88 20.42
C GLY A 137 1.29 18.97 21.58
N GLU A 138 1.26 17.64 21.41
CA GLU A 138 0.83 16.72 22.48
C GLU A 138 2.03 16.17 23.29
N HIS A 139 2.34 16.85 24.41
CA HIS A 139 3.34 16.42 25.40
C HIS A 139 2.86 15.25 26.27
N GLU A 140 3.80 14.45 26.79
CA GLU A 140 3.53 13.59 27.96
C GLU A 140 4.43 13.90 29.17
N ARG A 141 5.74 14.20 28.99
CA ARG A 141 6.57 14.99 29.94
C ARG A 141 7.92 15.44 29.33
N ARG A 142 8.20 16.75 29.48
CA ARG A 142 9.47 17.50 29.65
C ARG A 142 10.83 16.95 29.13
N PHE A 143 11.60 17.88 28.55
CA PHE A 143 13.04 17.82 28.19
C PHE A 143 13.45 16.99 26.97
N ASN A 144 13.21 17.54 25.78
CA ASN A 144 14.29 17.87 24.83
C ASN A 144 13.80 18.95 23.85
N ALA A 145 14.69 19.80 23.35
CA ALA A 145 14.32 20.88 22.43
C ALA A 145 13.98 20.33 21.03
N PRO A 146 12.76 20.54 20.49
CA PRO A 146 12.35 19.92 19.24
C PRO A 146 12.98 20.61 18.03
N THR A 147 13.85 19.90 17.30
CA THR A 147 14.39 20.35 16.01
C THR A 147 13.91 19.46 14.86
N VAL A 148 12.75 19.83 14.30
CA VAL A 148 12.25 19.52 12.95
C VAL A 148 11.86 18.07 12.62
N ASN A 149 12.51 17.03 13.18
CA ASN A 149 12.31 15.63 12.77
C ASN A 149 11.70 14.72 13.85
N GLU A 150 10.46 14.99 14.28
CA GLU A 150 9.74 14.14 15.25
C GLU A 150 9.38 12.73 14.72
N VAL A 151 9.34 12.55 13.40
CA VAL A 151 8.76 11.36 12.75
C VAL A 151 9.75 10.21 12.63
N ALA A 152 11.06 10.48 12.69
CA ALA A 152 12.04 9.41 12.72
C ALA A 152 13.28 9.71 13.56
N VAL A 153 13.65 8.71 14.35
CA VAL A 153 14.77 8.74 15.28
C VAL A 153 15.88 7.84 14.73
N VAL A 154 17.13 8.24 14.93
CA VAL A 154 18.32 7.45 14.59
C VAL A 154 18.81 6.78 15.88
N MET A 155 18.73 5.46 15.96
CA MET A 155 18.90 4.71 17.22
C MET A 155 19.77 3.46 17.04
N VAL A 156 20.36 2.97 18.13
CA VAL A 156 21.17 1.75 18.20
C VAL A 156 20.60 0.88 19.32
N GLY A 157 19.97 -0.24 18.95
CA GLY A 157 19.37 -1.20 19.88
C GLY A 157 18.12 -0.71 20.63
N GLU A 158 16.92 -0.99 20.09
CA GLU A 158 15.62 -0.75 20.75
C GLU A 158 14.59 -1.80 20.33
N ASP A 159 13.47 -1.87 21.07
CA ASP A 159 12.23 -2.50 20.63
C ASP A 159 11.48 -1.61 19.60
N PHE A 160 11.01 -2.23 18.51
CA PHE A 160 10.30 -1.55 17.43
C PHE A 160 8.85 -2.05 17.32
N ASP A 161 7.89 -1.17 16.98
CA ASP A 161 6.54 -1.63 16.65
C ASP A 161 6.57 -2.40 15.32
N ARG A 162 5.71 -3.43 15.18
CA ARG A 162 5.55 -4.23 13.97
C ARG A 162 5.19 -3.41 12.72
N ARG A 163 4.68 -2.19 12.88
CA ARG A 163 4.37 -1.27 11.76
C ARG A 163 5.46 -0.26 11.45
N ASP A 164 6.44 -0.05 12.34
CA ASP A 164 7.48 0.95 12.15
C ASP A 164 8.39 0.57 10.96
N ILE A 165 8.79 1.57 10.16
CA ILE A 165 9.72 1.37 9.05
C ILE A 165 11.14 1.55 9.60
N ILE A 166 11.96 0.51 9.51
CA ILE A 166 13.29 0.41 10.10
C ILE A 166 14.31 0.31 8.96
N ILE A 167 15.05 1.38 8.72
CA ILE A 167 15.96 1.49 7.58
C ILE A 167 17.39 1.60 8.10
N GLN A 168 18.24 0.67 7.70
CA GLN A 168 19.67 0.69 8.00
C GLN A 168 20.45 1.41 6.89
N LYS A 169 21.65 1.85 7.23
CA LYS A 169 22.58 2.50 6.28
C LYS A 169 22.96 1.54 5.15
N ARG A 170 23.38 0.32 5.49
CA ARG A 170 23.54 -0.83 4.57
C ARG A 170 22.97 -2.09 5.21
N ASN A 171 22.27 -2.89 4.41
CA ASN A 171 21.76 -4.22 4.74
C ASN A 171 21.23 -4.85 3.43
N ASP A 172 21.40 -6.16 3.28
CA ASP A 172 20.87 -6.98 2.18
C ASP A 172 19.34 -7.23 2.31
N SER A 173 18.80 -7.16 3.53
CA SER A 173 17.39 -7.52 3.76
C SER A 173 16.39 -6.45 3.28
N LEU A 174 15.36 -6.90 2.55
CA LEU A 174 14.19 -6.10 2.17
C LEU A 174 13.12 -6.09 3.28
N GLN A 175 12.90 -4.95 3.94
CA GLN A 175 11.88 -4.82 4.98
C GLN A 175 10.49 -4.58 4.37
N ARG A 176 9.45 -5.34 4.76
CA ARG A 176 8.05 -5.06 4.39
C ARG A 176 7.55 -3.84 5.16
N ILE A 177 6.89 -2.91 4.47
CA ILE A 177 6.16 -1.81 5.10
C ILE A 177 4.71 -2.24 5.34
N SER A 178 4.14 -1.91 6.50
CA SER A 178 2.71 -2.10 6.74
C SER A 178 1.87 -1.17 5.86
N GLU A 179 0.81 -1.72 5.27
CA GLU A 179 -0.18 -1.00 4.46
C GLU A 179 -0.87 0.12 5.27
N THR A 180 -0.89 0.00 6.60
CA THR A 180 -1.45 0.99 7.54
C THR A 180 -0.46 2.06 8.01
N HIS A 181 0.78 2.05 7.52
CA HIS A 181 1.79 3.05 7.85
C HIS A 181 1.52 4.37 7.12
N ARG A 182 1.57 5.49 7.84
CA ARG A 182 1.27 6.84 7.30
C ARG A 182 2.07 7.23 6.06
N SER A 183 3.35 6.85 5.98
CA SER A 183 4.22 7.12 4.82
C SER A 183 4.13 6.07 3.68
N TYR A 184 3.28 5.05 3.77
CA TYR A 184 3.18 3.97 2.76
C TYR A 184 2.94 4.52 1.35
N ASP A 185 1.97 5.42 1.22
CA ASP A 185 1.54 6.00 -0.05
C ASP A 185 2.64 6.91 -0.64
N ALA A 186 3.27 7.74 0.20
CA ALA A 186 4.28 8.70 -0.21
C ALA A 186 5.63 8.08 -0.60
N LEU A 187 6.04 6.97 0.04
CA LEU A 187 7.23 6.22 -0.35
C LEU A 187 7.04 5.51 -1.70
N GLN A 188 5.84 5.01 -1.97
CA GLN A 188 5.54 4.32 -3.23
C GLN A 188 5.31 5.29 -4.39
N TYR A 189 4.74 6.48 -4.14
CA TYR A 189 4.40 7.44 -5.19
C TYR A 189 4.94 8.88 -4.93
N PRO A 190 6.27 9.10 -4.83
CA PRO A 190 6.81 10.43 -4.50
C PRO A 190 6.41 11.54 -5.47
N VAL A 191 6.14 11.24 -6.74
CA VAL A 191 5.64 12.25 -7.71
C VAL A 191 4.21 12.73 -7.39
N MET A 192 3.34 11.87 -6.84
CA MET A 192 1.99 12.26 -6.42
C MET A 192 1.98 12.93 -5.04
N PHE A 193 2.85 12.48 -4.15
CA PHE A 193 3.03 12.99 -2.79
C PHE A 193 4.36 13.76 -2.68
N TRP A 194 4.50 14.82 -3.47
CA TRP A 194 5.78 15.50 -3.71
C TRP A 194 6.39 16.16 -2.46
N GLU A 195 5.58 16.59 -1.49
CA GLU A 195 6.04 17.06 -0.16
C GLU A 195 6.41 15.92 0.82
N GLY A 196 6.15 14.66 0.45
CA GLY A 196 6.25 13.52 1.36
C GLY A 196 5.12 13.49 2.39
N GLU A 197 3.95 14.06 2.03
CA GLU A 197 2.78 14.16 2.91
C GLU A 197 2.23 12.80 3.36
N ASP A 198 1.43 12.81 4.44
CA ASP A 198 0.94 11.59 5.06
C ASP A 198 -0.32 11.02 4.37
N GLY A 199 -0.24 9.71 4.10
CA GLY A 199 -1.34 8.88 3.61
C GLY A 199 -2.22 8.32 4.73
N TYR A 200 -3.02 7.31 4.37
CA TYR A 200 -3.96 6.71 5.32
C TYR A 200 -3.26 5.95 6.45
N HIS A 201 -3.72 6.18 7.68
CA HIS A 201 -3.45 5.36 8.85
C HIS A 201 -4.68 5.31 9.77
N PHE A 202 -4.89 4.20 10.48
CA PHE A 202 -6.15 3.90 11.20
C PHE A 202 -6.45 4.78 12.44
N ASN A 203 -5.59 5.76 12.77
CA ASN A 203 -5.81 6.69 13.87
C ASN A 203 -6.41 8.04 13.44
N LEU A 204 -6.64 8.23 12.13
CA LEU A 204 -7.38 9.37 11.59
C LEU A 204 -8.82 9.41 12.13
N LYS A 205 -9.22 10.56 12.68
CA LYS A 205 -10.57 10.83 13.20
C LYS A 205 -11.40 11.62 12.18
N GLN A 206 -12.70 11.35 12.11
CA GLN A 206 -13.64 12.10 11.27
C GLN A 206 -13.78 13.53 11.81
N THR A 207 -13.75 14.52 10.92
CA THR A 207 -14.05 15.93 11.24
C THR A 207 -15.51 16.22 10.96
N ASP A 208 -16.20 16.89 11.88
CA ASP A 208 -17.56 17.40 11.66
C ASP A 208 -17.53 18.55 10.62
N PRO A 209 -18.25 18.45 9.49
CA PRO A 209 -18.26 19.47 8.44
C PRO A 209 -18.88 20.80 8.87
N ARG A 210 -19.65 20.87 9.97
CA ARG A 210 -20.25 22.11 10.47
C ARG A 210 -19.38 22.86 11.47
N THR A 211 -18.69 22.12 12.36
CA THR A 211 -17.92 22.71 13.47
C THR A 211 -16.41 22.63 13.27
N GLY A 212 -15.92 21.92 12.25
CA GLY A 212 -14.48 21.68 12.04
C GLY A 212 -13.82 20.82 13.13
N SER A 213 -14.59 20.31 14.09
CA SER A 213 -14.09 19.62 15.28
C SER A 213 -13.87 18.12 15.01
N LEU A 214 -12.84 17.55 15.64
CA LEU A 214 -12.57 16.11 15.56
C LEU A 214 -13.60 15.32 16.38
N THR A 215 -14.27 14.38 15.74
CA THR A 215 -15.21 13.45 16.39
C THR A 215 -14.47 12.25 17.00
N SER A 216 -15.19 11.45 17.79
CA SER A 216 -14.66 10.18 18.32
C SER A 216 -14.56 9.05 17.28
N LYS A 217 -15.17 9.20 16.10
CA LYS A 217 -15.20 8.17 15.06
C LYS A 217 -13.93 8.19 14.22
N LYS A 218 -13.42 7.00 13.89
CA LYS A 218 -12.28 6.83 12.98
C LYS A 218 -12.73 6.88 11.52
N ILE A 219 -11.88 7.40 10.64
CA ILE A 219 -12.06 7.38 9.18
C ILE A 219 -11.65 5.99 8.66
N SER A 220 -12.44 5.38 7.77
CA SER A 220 -12.03 4.15 7.08
C SER A 220 -11.08 4.44 5.92
N ALA A 221 -10.27 3.47 5.48
CA ALA A 221 -9.41 3.65 4.31
C ALA A 221 -10.23 4.07 3.07
N LYS A 222 -11.44 3.50 2.92
CA LYS A 222 -12.37 3.82 1.83
C LYS A 222 -12.75 5.30 1.85
N ASP A 223 -13.20 5.82 2.99
CA ASP A 223 -13.66 7.21 3.11
C ASP A 223 -12.50 8.19 2.90
N PHE A 224 -11.30 7.86 3.42
CA PHE A 224 -10.10 8.65 3.22
C PHE A 224 -9.74 8.78 1.74
N TYR A 225 -9.61 7.67 1.02
CA TYR A 225 -9.23 7.71 -0.40
C TYR A 225 -10.34 8.28 -1.28
N ALA A 226 -11.61 7.99 -1.01
CA ALA A 226 -12.74 8.63 -1.67
C ALA A 226 -12.68 10.16 -1.50
N SER A 227 -12.37 10.66 -0.30
CA SER A 227 -12.24 12.10 -0.04
C SER A 227 -11.04 12.74 -0.76
N ARG A 228 -9.94 12.00 -0.97
CA ARG A 228 -8.75 12.46 -1.72
C ARG A 228 -8.97 12.51 -3.24
N ILE A 229 -9.85 11.68 -3.81
CA ILE A 229 -10.12 11.65 -5.26
C ILE A 229 -11.38 12.40 -5.67
N MET A 230 -12.20 12.82 -4.70
CA MET A 230 -13.37 13.66 -4.92
C MET A 230 -13.00 14.94 -5.67
N ILE A 231 -13.77 15.26 -6.71
CA ILE A 231 -13.70 16.55 -7.42
C ILE A 231 -14.42 17.59 -6.58
N ARG A 232 -13.82 18.79 -6.44
CA ARG A 232 -14.37 19.93 -5.71
C ARG A 232 -14.11 21.19 -6.51
N ASP A 233 -15.12 22.04 -6.69
CA ASP A 233 -15.03 23.22 -7.56
C ASP A 233 -13.96 24.22 -7.08
N ALA A 234 -13.73 24.28 -5.76
CA ALA A 234 -12.74 25.15 -5.13
C ALA A 234 -11.28 24.65 -5.21
N SER A 235 -10.99 23.43 -5.70
CA SER A 235 -9.61 22.94 -5.78
C SER A 235 -9.30 21.98 -6.93
N SER A 236 -8.22 22.28 -7.65
CA SER A 236 -7.67 21.38 -8.68
C SER A 236 -7.06 20.14 -8.03
N ASN A 237 -7.74 19.00 -8.13
CA ASN A 237 -7.21 17.71 -7.69
C ASN A 237 -6.05 17.26 -8.61
N HIS A 238 -4.80 17.28 -8.10
CA HIS A 238 -3.62 16.93 -8.88
C HIS A 238 -3.45 15.42 -9.07
N LEU A 239 -3.96 14.58 -8.15
CA LEU A 239 -3.87 13.12 -8.24
C LEU A 239 -4.54 12.62 -9.53
N LEU A 240 -5.71 13.17 -9.87
CA LEU A 240 -6.44 12.85 -11.10
C LEU A 240 -5.67 13.21 -12.39
N LYS A 241 -4.69 14.12 -12.31
CA LYS A 241 -3.88 14.57 -13.46
C LYS A 241 -2.71 13.62 -13.76
N CYS A 242 -2.42 12.65 -12.89
CA CYS A 242 -1.28 11.74 -13.03
C CYS A 242 -1.49 10.55 -14.00
N ARG A 243 -2.62 10.50 -14.71
CA ARG A 243 -2.91 9.55 -15.81
C ARG A 243 -2.60 8.08 -15.45
N GLN A 244 -1.66 7.43 -16.14
CA GLN A 244 -1.31 6.01 -15.92
C GLN A 244 -0.84 5.75 -14.48
N LEU A 245 -0.13 6.70 -13.86
CA LEU A 245 0.33 6.58 -12.48
C LEU A 245 -0.84 6.64 -11.48
N PHE A 246 -1.89 7.41 -11.80
CA PHE A 246 -3.14 7.44 -11.03
C PHE A 246 -3.89 6.11 -11.11
N HIS A 247 -3.94 5.45 -12.28
CA HIS A 247 -4.55 4.12 -12.40
C HIS A 247 -3.85 3.08 -11.52
N GLN A 248 -2.51 3.09 -11.47
CA GLN A 248 -1.75 2.21 -10.56
C GLN A 248 -2.10 2.51 -9.09
N PHE A 249 -2.13 3.78 -8.71
CA PHE A 249 -2.49 4.20 -7.35
C PHE A 249 -3.89 3.75 -6.94
N ILE A 250 -4.91 3.92 -7.79
CA ILE A 250 -6.28 3.48 -7.48
C ILE A 250 -6.36 1.96 -7.24
N VAL A 251 -5.69 1.14 -8.06
CA VAL A 251 -5.68 -0.32 -7.89
C VAL A 251 -5.00 -0.73 -6.58
N ASP A 252 -3.88 -0.10 -6.24
CA ASP A 252 -3.15 -0.32 -4.99
C ASP A 252 -3.96 0.12 -3.76
N MET A 253 -4.56 1.32 -3.79
CA MET A 253 -5.40 1.81 -2.70
C MET A 253 -6.67 0.97 -2.54
N TYR A 254 -7.24 0.42 -3.62
CA TYR A 254 -8.36 -0.52 -3.54
C TYR A 254 -7.96 -1.83 -2.86
N ALA A 255 -6.79 -2.39 -3.19
CA ALA A 255 -6.26 -3.57 -2.50
C ALA A 255 -5.95 -3.32 -1.02
N LYS A 256 -5.52 -2.10 -0.66
CA LYS A 256 -5.36 -1.63 0.74
C LYS A 256 -6.70 -1.56 1.47
N ILE A 257 -7.75 -1.05 0.83
CA ILE A 257 -9.13 -1.02 1.38
C ILE A 257 -9.67 -2.44 1.62
N GLU A 258 -9.55 -3.35 0.66
CA GLU A 258 -10.02 -4.74 0.85
C GLU A 258 -9.18 -5.50 1.87
N SER A 259 -7.87 -5.20 1.99
CA SER A 259 -7.02 -5.74 3.05
C SER A 259 -7.45 -5.29 4.45
N GLU A 260 -7.83 -4.01 4.62
CA GLU A 260 -8.42 -3.50 5.86
C GLU A 260 -9.76 -4.19 6.16
N ARG A 261 -10.63 -4.34 5.15
CA ARG A 261 -11.94 -4.99 5.28
C ARG A 261 -11.83 -6.45 5.70
N LEU A 262 -10.93 -7.21 5.08
CA LEU A 262 -10.64 -8.61 5.42
C LEU A 262 -10.02 -8.74 6.83
N LEU A 263 -9.14 -7.80 7.22
CA LEU A 263 -8.58 -7.76 8.57
C LEU A 263 -9.67 -7.47 9.62
N TYR A 264 -10.58 -6.52 9.34
CA TYR A 264 -11.73 -6.25 10.19
C TYR A 264 -12.61 -7.48 10.38
N ILE A 265 -12.98 -8.17 9.29
CA ILE A 265 -13.78 -9.41 9.33
C ILE A 265 -13.07 -10.46 10.19
N ARG A 266 -11.77 -10.70 9.96
CA ARG A 266 -10.95 -11.65 10.72
C ARG A 266 -10.89 -11.35 12.22
N LEU A 267 -10.79 -10.08 12.61
CA LEU A 267 -10.69 -9.67 14.01
C LEU A 267 -12.04 -9.58 14.73
N ASN A 268 -13.14 -9.36 14.00
CA ASN A 268 -14.47 -9.11 14.58
C ASN A 268 -15.47 -10.26 14.37
N GLN A 269 -15.01 -11.48 14.06
CA GLN A 269 -15.84 -12.68 13.82
C GLN A 269 -16.97 -12.86 14.87
N ARG A 270 -16.67 -12.69 16.17
CA ARG A 270 -17.68 -12.75 17.25
C ARG A 270 -18.78 -11.69 17.14
N LYS A 271 -18.43 -10.44 16.79
CA LYS A 271 -19.41 -9.35 16.60
C LYS A 271 -20.27 -9.57 15.35
N LEU A 272 -19.69 -10.21 14.34
CA LEU A 272 -20.37 -10.65 13.12
C LEU A 272 -21.20 -11.94 13.34
N ARG A 273 -21.29 -12.44 14.59
CA ARG A 273 -21.99 -13.68 14.98
C ARG A 273 -21.60 -14.90 14.13
N VAL A 274 -20.31 -15.01 13.81
CA VAL A 274 -19.81 -16.07 12.92
C VAL A 274 -20.15 -17.48 13.42
N ASP A 275 -20.17 -17.66 14.73
CA ASP A 275 -20.40 -18.93 15.41
C ASP A 275 -21.83 -19.47 15.15
N ASP A 276 -22.85 -18.62 15.12
CA ASP A 276 -24.25 -18.99 14.79
C ASP A 276 -24.35 -19.68 13.42
N TYR A 277 -23.53 -19.24 12.46
CA TYR A 277 -23.50 -19.82 11.12
C TYR A 277 -22.60 -21.04 11.00
N ILE A 278 -21.72 -21.33 11.97
CA ILE A 278 -21.03 -22.63 12.01
C ILE A 278 -22.08 -23.69 12.25
N HIS A 279 -22.90 -23.52 13.29
CA HIS A 279 -24.03 -24.42 13.58
C HIS A 279 -25.01 -24.53 12.40
N LEU A 280 -25.33 -23.42 11.73
CA LEU A 280 -26.23 -23.43 10.57
C LEU A 280 -25.60 -24.06 9.32
N ARG A 281 -24.29 -23.92 9.11
CA ARG A 281 -23.56 -24.62 8.03
C ARG A 281 -23.46 -26.10 8.32
N ASP A 282 -23.09 -26.49 9.54
CA ASP A 282 -22.84 -27.89 9.91
C ASP A 282 -24.16 -28.68 9.94
N ALA A 283 -25.29 -28.03 10.28
CA ALA A 283 -26.62 -28.59 10.11
C ALA A 283 -27.06 -28.79 8.63
N VAL A 284 -26.39 -28.11 7.68
CA VAL A 284 -26.68 -28.17 6.24
C VAL A 284 -25.66 -29.02 5.47
N ALA A 285 -24.44 -29.18 6.00
CA ALA A 285 -23.31 -29.82 5.35
C ALA A 285 -22.72 -30.97 6.20
N ASN A 286 -23.48 -32.05 6.35
CA ASN A 286 -23.09 -33.27 7.07
C ASN A 286 -22.10 -34.18 6.29
N ASP A 287 -21.10 -33.61 5.61
CA ASP A 287 -20.14 -34.40 4.82
C ASP A 287 -18.75 -33.71 4.65
N GLY A 288 -18.23 -33.16 5.76
CA GLY A 288 -16.96 -32.41 5.80
C GLY A 288 -15.84 -33.14 6.55
N ASN A 289 -14.72 -33.40 5.86
CA ASN A 289 -13.57 -34.16 6.38
C ASN A 289 -12.84 -33.41 7.53
N PRO A 290 -12.59 -34.02 8.72
CA PRO A 290 -12.09 -33.31 9.91
C PRO A 290 -10.61 -32.89 9.89
N THR A 291 -9.92 -32.95 8.74
CA THR A 291 -8.48 -32.64 8.62
C THR A 291 -8.15 -31.17 8.31
N ASP A 292 -9.10 -30.37 7.83
CA ASP A 292 -8.89 -28.96 7.46
C ASP A 292 -9.09 -27.97 8.63
N VAL A 293 -8.74 -28.35 9.85
CA VAL A 293 -8.91 -27.52 11.07
C VAL A 293 -7.79 -26.47 11.19
N GLY A 294 -7.75 -25.57 10.21
CA GLY A 294 -7.20 -24.23 10.38
C GLY A 294 -8.20 -23.33 11.12
N ARG A 295 -7.76 -22.16 11.60
CA ARG A 295 -8.66 -21.17 12.23
C ARG A 295 -9.60 -20.57 11.20
N LEU A 296 -10.77 -21.19 11.03
CA LEU A 296 -11.79 -20.81 10.06
C LEU A 296 -12.23 -19.34 10.24
N VAL A 297 -11.89 -18.49 9.27
CA VAL A 297 -12.40 -17.12 9.18
C VAL A 297 -13.54 -17.14 8.17
N ILE A 298 -14.78 -16.99 8.64
CA ILE A 298 -15.93 -16.99 7.73
C ILE A 298 -16.24 -15.58 7.26
N LEU A 299 -16.41 -15.48 5.94
CA LEU A 299 -16.79 -14.25 5.26
C LEU A 299 -18.33 -14.10 5.30
N PRO A 300 -18.86 -12.90 5.61
CA PRO A 300 -20.30 -12.63 5.52
C PRO A 300 -20.73 -12.57 4.05
N ALA A 301 -22.01 -12.79 3.78
CA ALA A 301 -22.55 -12.72 2.42
C ALA A 301 -22.46 -11.31 1.79
N THR A 302 -22.35 -10.25 2.60
CA THR A 302 -22.04 -8.89 2.14
C THR A 302 -20.63 -8.72 1.58
N PHE A 303 -19.75 -9.73 1.72
CA PHE A 303 -18.43 -9.76 1.07
C PHE A 303 -18.55 -10.44 -0.30
N THR A 304 -18.42 -9.64 -1.37
CA THR A 304 -18.49 -10.07 -2.77
C THR A 304 -17.51 -11.19 -3.07
N GLY A 305 -18.00 -12.27 -3.67
CA GLY A 305 -17.21 -13.47 -3.97
C GLY A 305 -16.96 -14.40 -2.78
N SER A 306 -17.54 -14.13 -1.60
CA SER A 306 -17.59 -15.16 -0.55
C SER A 306 -18.51 -16.32 -0.93
N PRO A 307 -18.32 -17.54 -0.41
CA PRO A 307 -19.23 -18.67 -0.66
C PRO A 307 -20.69 -18.34 -0.32
N ARG A 308 -20.92 -17.55 0.73
CA ARG A 308 -22.28 -17.10 1.12
C ARG A 308 -22.86 -16.09 0.15
N HIS A 309 -22.08 -15.11 -0.32
CA HIS A 309 -22.49 -14.17 -1.36
C HIS A 309 -22.92 -14.91 -2.63
N MET A 310 -22.13 -15.90 -3.04
CA MET A 310 -22.47 -16.72 -4.22
C MET A 310 -23.73 -17.56 -4.00
N HIS A 311 -23.93 -18.08 -2.78
CA HIS A 311 -25.15 -18.83 -2.43
C HIS A 311 -26.40 -17.95 -2.39
N GLU A 312 -26.35 -16.78 -1.76
CA GLU A 312 -27.45 -15.81 -1.76
C GLU A 312 -27.77 -15.34 -3.19
N TYR A 313 -26.77 -14.97 -4.00
CA TYR A 313 -26.99 -14.63 -5.42
C TYR A 313 -27.61 -15.77 -6.23
N ALA A 314 -27.26 -17.04 -5.95
CA ALA A 314 -27.88 -18.18 -6.59
C ALA A 314 -29.33 -18.39 -6.15
N GLN A 315 -29.63 -18.20 -4.86
CA GLN A 315 -31.00 -18.25 -4.34
C GLN A 315 -31.86 -17.11 -4.93
N ASP A 316 -31.34 -15.88 -4.97
CA ASP A 316 -32.00 -14.72 -5.57
C ASP A 316 -32.26 -14.94 -7.06
N ALA A 317 -31.27 -15.44 -7.82
CA ALA A 317 -31.45 -15.78 -9.22
C ALA A 317 -32.52 -16.86 -9.44
N MET A 318 -32.56 -17.90 -8.60
CA MET A 318 -33.62 -18.91 -8.64
C MET A 318 -34.99 -18.33 -8.25
N LEU A 319 -35.05 -17.39 -7.31
CA LEU A 319 -36.27 -16.68 -6.93
C LEU A 319 -36.79 -15.84 -8.10
N TYR A 320 -35.92 -15.06 -8.77
CA TYR A 320 -36.26 -14.31 -9.98
C TYR A 320 -36.78 -15.21 -11.11
N VAL A 321 -36.14 -16.36 -11.36
CA VAL A 321 -36.64 -17.32 -12.36
C VAL A 321 -38.01 -17.89 -11.98
N ARG A 322 -38.28 -18.06 -10.68
CA ARG A 322 -39.57 -18.55 -10.17
C ARG A 322 -40.68 -17.51 -10.23
N THR A 323 -40.39 -16.22 -10.01
CA THR A 323 -41.40 -15.14 -9.99
C THR A 323 -41.58 -14.45 -11.34
N CYS A 324 -40.53 -14.32 -12.15
CA CYS A 324 -40.54 -13.59 -13.43
C CYS A 324 -40.44 -14.51 -14.66
N GLY A 325 -40.26 -15.82 -14.48
CA GLY A 325 -40.12 -16.80 -15.56
C GLY A 325 -38.68 -17.00 -16.03
N ARG A 326 -38.49 -17.91 -17.00
CA ARG A 326 -37.15 -18.26 -17.51
C ARG A 326 -36.51 -17.07 -18.24
N LEU A 327 -35.38 -16.59 -17.71
CA LEU A 327 -34.49 -15.65 -18.37
C LEU A 327 -33.87 -16.30 -19.63
N THR A 328 -34.06 -15.67 -20.78
CA THR A 328 -33.57 -16.18 -22.09
C THR A 328 -32.05 -16.13 -22.23
N TYR A 329 -31.36 -15.37 -21.37
CA TYR A 329 -29.90 -15.26 -21.31
C TYR A 329 -29.43 -15.19 -19.86
N SER A 330 -28.34 -15.90 -19.54
CA SER A 330 -27.67 -15.85 -18.24
C SER A 330 -26.17 -15.63 -18.43
N PHE A 331 -25.62 -14.60 -17.77
CA PHE A 331 -24.18 -14.35 -17.75
C PHE A 331 -23.56 -15.02 -16.52
N HIS A 332 -22.89 -16.17 -16.72
CA HIS A 332 -22.09 -16.79 -15.67
C HIS A 332 -20.73 -16.10 -15.55
N VAL A 333 -20.51 -15.37 -14.45
CA VAL A 333 -19.16 -14.94 -14.03
C VAL A 333 -18.62 -15.96 -13.04
N GLN A 334 -17.77 -16.86 -13.53
CA GLN A 334 -17.19 -17.93 -12.72
C GLN A 334 -15.96 -17.40 -11.97
N SER A 335 -16.13 -17.09 -10.68
CA SER A 335 -15.07 -16.66 -9.78
C SER A 335 -14.50 -17.85 -9.01
N GLY A 336 -13.54 -18.55 -9.60
CA GLY A 336 -12.87 -19.69 -8.94
C GLY A 336 -11.94 -19.25 -7.81
N MET A 337 -12.16 -19.81 -6.61
CA MET A 337 -11.16 -19.87 -5.54
C MET A 337 -10.72 -21.33 -5.35
N ASP A 338 -9.64 -21.70 -6.01
CA ASP A 338 -8.60 -22.53 -5.38
C ASP A 338 -7.67 -21.63 -4.55
#